data_AF-A0A8T9VQG0-F1
#
_entry.id   AF-A0A8T9VQG0-F1
#
_cell.length_a   1.000
_cell.length_b   1.000
_cell.length_c   1.000
_cell.angle_alpha   90.00
_cell.angle_beta   90.00
_cell.angle_gamma   90.00
#
_symmetry.space_group_name_H-M   'P 1'
#
loop_
_entity.id
_entity.type
_entity.pdbx_description
1 polymer ?
#
loop_
_entity_poly.entity_id
_entity_poly.type
_entity_poly.pdbx_seq_one_letter_code
_entity_poly.pdbx_strand_id
1 'polypeptide(L)'
;MLFFILYWFGKEFIRYLRIYKKKSRVEKALNNIQKAIDFNKENEEIKSKYNLIKDEVDSDNYEEANKHLDEFLSQKEFNSIEELMHSYGYKKFEGEWLEAEKVHELKSAKIGLDNNFQTYSPYEFEKFIADLFKQMGYKARVTPAQADYGLDVIAEKEDEKIGIQVKRYSETNKVGAPDVQKTLGSIYKANADRTILVTTSSFTRNAEIQARNAPIELWDKYKLHKKVRKHCIEKEMDKKYGEECFIATAAYQTPMANEIEILRKYRDNYLLKKTWGQKTVKTYYKLSPPIAKTIGKHKILRKTTRKLLKPIIYLIKTYFKHKNKTKKQT
;
A
#
# COMPACT_ATOMS: atom_id res chain seq x y z
N MET A 1 -9.66 -23.79 11.22
CA MET A 1 -8.20 -23.88 11.49
C MET A 1 -7.79 -23.04 12.71
N LEU A 2 -8.20 -21.77 12.82
CA LEU A 2 -7.91 -20.91 13.99
C LEU A 2 -8.60 -21.34 15.30
N PHE A 3 -9.81 -21.91 15.24
CA PHE A 3 -10.58 -22.34 16.42
C PHE A 3 -9.98 -23.54 17.18
N PHE A 4 -9.24 -24.42 16.50
CA PHE A 4 -8.63 -25.60 17.13
C PHE A 4 -7.32 -25.31 17.87
N ILE A 5 -6.66 -24.19 17.56
CA ILE A 5 -5.37 -23.81 18.17
C ILE A 5 -5.59 -23.14 19.54
N LEU A 6 -6.75 -22.48 19.74
CA LEU A 6 -7.07 -21.73 20.95
C LEU A 6 -7.63 -22.61 22.08
N TYR A 7 -8.28 -23.73 21.77
CA TYR A 7 -8.91 -24.61 22.76
C TYR A 7 -7.92 -25.50 23.55
N TRP A 8 -6.71 -25.72 23.02
CA TRP A 8 -5.76 -26.68 23.59
C TRP A 8 -4.75 -26.08 24.58
N PHE A 9 -4.61 -24.76 24.63
CA PHE A 9 -3.65 -24.07 25.51
C PHE A 9 -4.41 -23.34 26.64
N GLY A 10 -4.47 -23.95 27.84
CA GLY A 10 -5.07 -23.40 29.07
C GLY A 10 -4.23 -22.32 29.76
N LYS A 11 -4.08 -22.34 31.11
CA LYS A 11 -3.33 -21.31 31.90
C LYS A 11 -1.91 -20.99 31.39
N GLU A 12 -1.22 -21.94 30.77
CA GLU A 12 0.07 -21.74 30.08
C GLU A 12 -0.02 -20.76 28.89
N PHE A 13 -1.18 -20.67 28.24
CA PHE A 13 -1.47 -19.68 27.20
C PHE A 13 -1.42 -18.25 27.74
N ILE A 14 -1.86 -18.01 28.98
CA ILE A 14 -1.86 -16.67 29.60
C ILE A 14 -0.42 -16.24 29.93
N ARG A 15 0.39 -17.16 30.47
CA ARG A 15 1.82 -16.94 30.72
C ARG A 15 2.57 -16.71 29.39
N TYR A 16 2.27 -17.52 28.37
CA TYR A 16 2.77 -17.34 27.01
C TYR A 16 2.35 -16.00 26.41
N LEU A 17 1.09 -15.58 26.55
CA LEU A 17 0.59 -14.28 26.08
C LEU A 17 1.31 -13.12 26.76
N ARG A 18 1.66 -13.24 28.05
CA ARG A 18 2.40 -12.21 28.79
C ARG A 18 3.85 -12.07 28.30
N ILE A 19 4.56 -13.20 28.12
CA ILE A 19 5.91 -13.23 27.53
C ILE A 19 5.87 -12.72 26.09
N TYR A 20 4.92 -13.19 25.30
CA TYR A 20 4.71 -12.78 23.92
C TYR A 20 4.40 -11.29 23.79
N LYS A 21 3.59 -10.73 24.69
CA LYS A 21 3.27 -9.29 24.73
C LYS A 21 4.53 -8.46 25.02
N LYS A 22 5.40 -8.91 25.94
CA LYS A 22 6.71 -8.29 26.20
C LYS A 22 7.62 -8.35 24.96
N LYS A 23 7.74 -9.52 24.32
CA LYS A 23 8.54 -9.69 23.07
C LYS A 23 8.02 -8.79 21.95
N SER A 24 6.71 -8.83 21.71
CA SER A 24 6.06 -8.04 20.66
C SER A 24 6.14 -6.53 20.90
N ARG A 25 6.23 -6.06 22.16
CA ARG A 25 6.37 -4.64 22.48
C ARG A 25 7.71 -4.10 21.95
N VAL A 26 8.82 -4.71 22.35
CA VAL A 26 10.17 -4.22 22.00
C VAL A 26 10.44 -4.39 20.50
N GLU A 27 10.03 -5.51 19.90
CA GLU A 27 10.16 -5.71 18.44
C GLU A 27 9.41 -4.62 17.63
N LYS A 28 8.21 -4.24 18.08
CA LYS A 28 7.47 -3.12 17.46
C LYS A 28 8.13 -1.77 17.73
N ALA A 29 8.67 -1.58 18.92
CA ALA A 29 9.39 -0.37 19.30
C ALA A 29 10.62 -0.17 18.41
N LEU A 30 11.46 -1.21 18.27
CA LEU A 30 12.64 -1.19 17.41
C LEU A 30 12.28 -0.86 15.95
N ASN A 31 11.25 -1.49 15.39
CA ASN A 31 10.82 -1.18 14.03
C ASN A 31 10.39 0.30 13.87
N ASN A 32 9.73 0.85 14.88
CA ASN A 32 9.31 2.25 14.88
C ASN A 32 10.49 3.21 15.05
N ILE A 33 11.42 2.90 15.96
CA ILE A 33 12.64 3.67 16.19
C ILE A 33 13.52 3.65 14.94
N GLN A 34 13.64 2.51 14.25
CA GLN A 34 14.36 2.43 12.98
C GLN A 34 13.79 3.39 11.93
N LYS A 35 12.45 3.48 11.81
CA LYS A 35 11.82 4.46 10.89
C LYS A 35 12.17 5.89 11.28
N ALA A 36 12.17 6.22 12.57
CA ALA A 36 12.56 7.54 13.05
C ALA A 36 14.04 7.86 12.74
N ILE A 37 14.94 6.88 12.85
CA ILE A 37 16.36 7.00 12.46
C ILE A 37 16.49 7.24 10.95
N ASP A 38 15.75 6.49 10.12
CA ASP A 38 15.81 6.64 8.66
C ASP A 38 15.36 8.03 8.19
N PHE A 39 14.40 8.63 8.90
CA PHE A 39 13.93 9.99 8.69
C PHE A 39 14.95 11.04 9.14
N ASN A 40 15.53 10.86 10.34
CA ASN A 40 16.50 11.77 10.92
C ASN A 40 17.90 11.15 10.92
N LYS A 41 18.53 11.12 9.74
CA LYS A 41 19.80 10.43 9.45
C LYS A 41 20.97 10.83 10.36
N GLU A 42 20.86 11.94 11.09
CA GLU A 42 21.96 12.54 11.87
C GLU A 42 21.84 12.33 13.39
N ASN A 43 20.84 11.60 13.88
CA ASN A 43 20.70 11.37 15.31
C ASN A 43 21.52 10.15 15.80
N GLU A 44 22.83 10.33 15.95
CA GLU A 44 23.78 9.30 16.43
C GLU A 44 23.44 8.75 17.82
N GLU A 45 22.86 9.58 18.69
CA GLU A 45 22.43 9.15 20.03
C GLU A 45 21.29 8.13 19.95
N ILE A 46 20.30 8.36 19.07
CA ILE A 46 19.19 7.42 18.87
C ILE A 46 19.67 6.14 18.19
N LYS A 47 20.59 6.22 17.23
CA LYS A 47 21.20 5.04 16.62
C LYS A 47 21.92 4.17 17.64
N SER A 48 22.71 4.79 18.52
CA SER A 48 23.42 4.09 19.60
C SER A 48 22.46 3.35 20.53
N LYS A 49 21.39 4.02 20.97
CA LYS A 49 20.35 3.42 21.83
C LYS A 49 19.56 2.33 21.11
N TYR A 50 19.25 2.51 19.83
CA TYR A 50 18.61 1.48 19.00
C TYR A 50 19.46 0.21 18.90
N ASN A 51 20.76 0.36 18.61
CA ASN A 51 21.68 -0.78 18.50
C ASN A 51 21.77 -1.53 19.83
N LEU A 52 21.88 -0.83 20.95
CA LEU A 52 21.88 -1.45 22.28
C LEU A 52 20.62 -2.28 22.55
N ILE A 53 19.43 -1.75 22.26
CA ILE A 53 18.16 -2.49 22.43
C ILE A 53 18.09 -3.68 21.46
N LYS A 54 18.61 -3.52 20.24
CA LYS A 54 18.63 -4.56 19.21
C LYS A 54 19.54 -5.73 19.59
N ASP A 55 20.72 -5.47 20.12
CA ASP A 55 21.67 -6.49 20.55
C ASP A 55 21.07 -7.38 21.67
N GLU A 56 20.31 -6.79 22.59
CA GLU A 56 19.57 -7.53 23.62
C GLU A 56 18.45 -8.39 23.03
N VAL A 57 17.71 -7.88 22.03
CA VAL A 57 16.66 -8.65 21.33
C VAL A 57 17.26 -9.81 20.54
N ASP A 58 18.39 -9.59 19.86
CA ASP A 58 19.11 -10.60 19.09
C ASP A 58 19.67 -11.70 20.01
N SER A 59 19.97 -11.37 21.26
CA SER A 59 20.38 -12.29 22.33
C SER A 59 19.20 -12.98 23.08
N ASP A 60 17.95 -12.80 22.62
CA ASP A 60 16.70 -13.25 23.28
C ASP A 60 16.49 -12.68 24.72
N ASN A 61 17.19 -11.59 25.09
CA ASN A 61 17.13 -10.93 26.39
C ASN A 61 16.10 -9.77 26.42
N TYR A 62 14.83 -10.13 26.35
CA TYR A 62 13.74 -9.13 26.27
C TYR A 62 13.49 -8.35 27.56
N GLU A 63 13.98 -8.84 28.70
CA GLU A 63 13.83 -8.12 29.96
C GLU A 63 14.72 -6.88 29.97
N GLU A 64 16.01 -7.05 29.64
CA GLU A 64 16.94 -5.94 29.51
C GLU A 64 16.59 -5.02 28.33
N ALA A 65 16.16 -5.59 27.20
CA ALA A 65 15.71 -4.79 26.06
C ALA A 65 14.50 -3.89 26.40
N ASN A 66 13.58 -4.34 27.26
CA ASN A 66 12.48 -3.49 27.73
C ASN A 66 12.99 -2.39 28.66
N LYS A 67 13.96 -2.68 29.53
CA LYS A 67 14.55 -1.70 30.44
C LYS A 67 15.30 -0.60 29.67
N HIS A 68 16.15 -0.96 28.72
CA HIS A 68 16.82 0.01 27.84
C HIS A 68 15.83 0.86 27.03
N LEU A 69 14.72 0.26 26.58
CA LEU A 69 13.66 1.00 25.89
C LEU A 69 12.96 2.00 26.81
N ASP A 70 12.60 1.59 28.03
CA ASP A 70 11.94 2.46 29.00
C ASP A 70 12.88 3.61 29.43
N GLU A 71 14.16 3.32 29.66
CA GLU A 71 15.20 4.33 29.93
C GLU A 71 15.35 5.34 28.77
N PHE A 72 15.40 4.84 27.53
CA PHE A 72 15.50 5.69 26.34
C PHE A 72 14.31 6.65 26.21
N LEU A 73 13.10 6.16 26.43
CA LEU A 73 11.88 6.98 26.38
C LEU A 73 11.90 8.05 27.49
N SER A 74 12.26 7.68 28.72
CA SER A 74 12.38 8.64 29.84
C SER A 74 13.46 9.70 29.61
N GLN A 75 14.63 9.33 29.08
CA GLN A 75 15.73 10.28 28.81
C GLN A 75 15.36 11.38 27.81
N LYS A 76 14.44 11.08 26.88
CA LYS A 76 13.97 12.02 25.86
C LYS A 76 12.62 12.66 26.21
N GLU A 77 12.18 12.54 27.46
CA GLU A 77 10.90 13.07 27.96
C GLU A 77 9.67 12.52 27.20
N PHE A 78 9.79 11.36 26.56
CA PHE A 78 8.68 10.71 25.89
C PHE A 78 8.00 9.72 26.83
N ASN A 79 6.68 9.85 26.99
CA ASN A 79 5.88 8.95 27.80
C ASN A 79 5.53 7.65 27.06
N SER A 80 5.71 7.63 25.73
CA SER A 80 5.37 6.48 24.88
C SER A 80 6.10 6.50 23.54
N ILE A 81 6.15 5.34 22.88
CA ILE A 81 6.61 5.23 21.48
C ILE A 81 5.69 6.04 20.55
N GLU A 82 4.39 6.15 20.88
CA GLU A 82 3.46 7.00 20.15
C GLU A 82 3.92 8.47 20.13
N GLU A 83 4.33 9.00 21.28
CA GLU A 83 4.80 10.38 21.42
C GLU A 83 6.10 10.62 20.66
N LEU A 84 7.05 9.68 20.78
CA LEU A 84 8.27 9.65 19.96
C LEU A 84 7.91 9.70 18.47
N MET A 85 7.07 8.80 17.97
CA MET A 85 6.74 8.76 16.54
C MET A 85 6.09 10.05 16.05
N HIS A 86 5.25 10.67 16.86
CA HIS A 86 4.65 11.97 16.52
C HIS A 86 5.67 13.10 16.45
N SER A 87 6.67 13.13 17.35
CA SER A 87 7.74 14.15 17.30
C SER A 87 8.62 14.01 16.05
N TYR A 88 8.74 12.81 15.48
CA TYR A 88 9.39 12.56 14.19
C TYR A 88 8.47 12.73 12.96
N GLY A 89 7.29 13.32 13.11
CA GLY A 89 6.40 13.59 11.97
C GLY A 89 5.69 12.35 11.42
N TYR A 90 5.63 11.23 12.18
CA TYR A 90 4.83 10.07 11.81
C TYR A 90 3.41 10.16 12.36
N LYS A 91 2.47 9.55 11.63
CA LYS A 91 1.07 9.40 12.03
C LYS A 91 0.65 7.95 11.86
N LYS A 92 -0.25 7.50 12.75
CA LYS A 92 -0.80 6.16 12.69
C LYS A 92 -1.95 6.10 11.67
N PHE A 93 -1.87 5.20 10.69
CA PHE A 93 -2.91 4.96 9.70
C PHE A 93 -3.17 3.45 9.56
N GLU A 94 -4.42 3.04 9.80
CA GLU A 94 -4.85 1.63 9.82
C GLU A 94 -3.94 0.69 10.64
N GLY A 95 -3.35 1.21 11.72
CA GLY A 95 -2.49 0.48 12.65
C GLY A 95 -0.98 0.56 12.38
N GLU A 96 -0.56 1.20 11.29
CA GLU A 96 0.86 1.38 10.92
C GLU A 96 1.32 2.82 11.13
N TRP A 97 2.59 3.00 11.43
CA TRP A 97 3.25 4.30 11.38
C TRP A 97 3.75 4.60 9.97
N LEU A 98 3.26 5.71 9.43
CA LEU A 98 3.64 6.27 8.13
C LEU A 98 3.96 7.75 8.34
N GLU A 99 4.78 8.33 7.46
CA GLU A 99 5.05 9.76 7.46
C GLU A 99 3.73 10.56 7.35
N ALA A 100 3.64 11.69 8.05
CA ALA A 100 2.39 12.46 8.13
C ALA A 100 1.88 12.89 6.76
N GLU A 101 2.78 13.27 5.84
CA GLU A 101 2.46 13.58 4.44
C GLU A 101 1.84 12.37 3.75
N LYS A 102 2.44 11.18 3.90
CA LYS A 102 1.90 9.94 3.33
C LYS A 102 0.52 9.57 3.90
N VAL A 103 0.31 9.77 5.19
CA VAL A 103 -1.00 9.57 5.82
C VAL A 103 -2.04 10.53 5.24
N HIS A 104 -1.65 11.78 5.01
CA HIS A 104 -2.52 12.77 4.39
C HIS A 104 -2.91 12.35 2.96
N GLU A 105 -1.94 11.92 2.13
CA GLU A 105 -2.20 11.40 0.78
C GLU A 105 -3.17 10.22 0.79
N LEU A 106 -2.95 9.22 1.64
CA LEU A 106 -3.78 8.02 1.73
C LEU A 106 -5.20 8.35 2.21
N LYS A 107 -5.34 9.24 3.20
CA LYS A 107 -6.65 9.72 3.67
C LYS A 107 -7.38 10.46 2.56
N SER A 108 -6.70 11.39 1.88
CA SER A 108 -7.24 12.13 0.75
C SER A 108 -7.75 11.18 -0.34
N ALA A 109 -6.92 10.23 -0.77
CA ALA A 109 -7.29 9.23 -1.77
C ALA A 109 -8.51 8.38 -1.33
N LYS A 110 -8.56 7.93 -0.07
CA LYS A 110 -9.66 7.13 0.44
C LYS A 110 -10.98 7.91 0.51
N ILE A 111 -10.95 9.12 1.07
CA ILE A 111 -12.11 10.02 1.14
C ILE A 111 -12.62 10.31 -0.27
N GLY A 112 -11.71 10.65 -1.20
CA GLY A 112 -12.05 10.94 -2.58
C GLY A 112 -12.66 9.75 -3.32
N LEU A 113 -12.15 8.53 -3.10
CA LEU A 113 -12.76 7.32 -3.65
C LEU A 113 -14.16 7.06 -3.08
N ASP A 114 -14.35 7.26 -1.77
CA ASP A 114 -15.60 6.98 -1.07
C ASP A 114 -16.73 7.93 -1.51
N ASN A 115 -16.41 9.19 -1.82
CA ASN A 115 -17.38 10.21 -2.21
C ASN A 115 -17.25 10.68 -3.67
N ASN A 116 -16.52 9.93 -4.50
CA ASN A 116 -16.23 10.27 -5.90
C ASN A 116 -15.70 11.71 -6.09
N PHE A 117 -14.85 12.15 -5.16
CA PHE A 117 -14.22 13.46 -5.08
C PHE A 117 -15.19 14.64 -5.03
N GLN A 118 -16.48 14.41 -4.74
CA GLN A 118 -17.50 15.46 -4.80
C GLN A 118 -17.33 16.54 -3.72
N THR A 119 -16.68 16.21 -2.60
CA THR A 119 -16.40 17.17 -1.52
C THR A 119 -15.15 18.02 -1.76
N TYR A 120 -14.35 17.72 -2.79
CA TYR A 120 -13.17 18.51 -3.13
C TYR A 120 -13.64 19.77 -3.84
N SER A 121 -13.04 20.92 -3.54
CA SER A 121 -13.11 22.08 -4.42
C SER A 121 -12.47 21.77 -5.78
N PRO A 122 -12.76 22.54 -6.85
CA PRO A 122 -12.11 22.34 -8.15
C PRO A 122 -10.58 22.29 -8.05
N TYR A 123 -9.98 23.28 -7.38
CA TYR A 123 -8.53 23.36 -7.20
C TYR A 123 -7.95 22.21 -6.37
N GLU A 124 -8.63 21.79 -5.28
CA GLU A 124 -8.17 20.63 -4.52
C GLU A 124 -8.19 19.34 -5.34
N PHE A 125 -9.16 19.19 -6.25
CA PHE A 125 -9.21 18.05 -7.13
C PHE A 125 -8.10 18.09 -8.19
N GLU A 126 -7.81 19.26 -8.77
CA GLU A 126 -6.66 19.45 -9.67
C GLU A 126 -5.34 19.11 -8.96
N LYS A 127 -5.15 19.61 -7.73
CA LYS A 127 -3.99 19.28 -6.89
C LYS A 127 -3.90 17.78 -6.62
N PHE A 128 -5.01 17.12 -6.30
CA PHE A 128 -5.04 15.68 -6.10
C PHE A 128 -4.62 14.91 -7.37
N ILE A 129 -5.06 15.36 -8.56
CA ILE A 129 -4.63 14.77 -9.84
C ILE A 129 -3.14 14.97 -10.04
N ALA A 130 -2.60 16.16 -9.78
CA ALA A 130 -1.15 16.38 -9.85
C ALA A 130 -0.38 15.43 -8.92
N ASP A 131 -0.84 15.27 -7.67
CA ASP A 131 -0.22 14.35 -6.71
C ASP A 131 -0.34 12.88 -7.15
N LEU A 132 -1.46 12.46 -7.75
CA LEU A 132 -1.58 11.13 -8.35
C LEU A 132 -0.53 10.88 -9.44
N PHE A 133 -0.27 11.87 -10.30
CA PHE A 133 0.78 11.76 -11.32
C PHE A 133 2.19 11.69 -10.69
N LYS A 134 2.44 12.40 -9.59
CA LYS A 134 3.68 12.21 -8.80
C LYS A 134 3.82 10.79 -8.29
N GLN A 135 2.75 10.19 -7.76
CA GLN A 135 2.76 8.78 -7.32
C GLN A 135 3.00 7.78 -8.48
N MET A 136 2.63 8.17 -9.70
CA MET A 136 2.91 7.46 -10.95
C MET A 136 4.33 7.67 -11.49
N GLY A 137 5.14 8.53 -10.84
CA GLY A 137 6.53 8.79 -11.16
C GLY A 137 6.76 9.97 -12.11
N TYR A 138 5.79 10.88 -12.24
CA TYR A 138 5.94 12.11 -13.03
C TYR A 138 6.31 13.29 -12.13
N LYS A 139 7.03 14.27 -12.69
CA LYS A 139 7.09 15.62 -12.14
C LYS A 139 5.82 16.35 -12.56
N ALA A 140 4.88 16.54 -11.64
CA ALA A 140 3.58 17.14 -11.95
C ALA A 140 3.28 18.39 -11.12
N ARG A 141 2.63 19.38 -11.74
CA ARG A 141 2.21 20.65 -11.12
C ARG A 141 0.82 21.07 -11.60
N VAL A 142 0.07 21.73 -10.71
CA VAL A 142 -1.14 22.46 -11.10
C VAL A 142 -0.72 23.72 -11.87
N THR A 143 -1.55 24.11 -12.82
CA THR A 143 -1.32 25.29 -13.65
C THR A 143 -2.12 26.48 -13.11
N PRO A 144 -1.61 27.72 -13.24
CA PRO A 144 -2.45 28.89 -13.00
C PRO A 144 -3.61 28.95 -14.02
N ALA A 145 -4.79 29.35 -13.56
CA ALA A 145 -6.02 29.38 -14.36
C ALA A 145 -5.94 30.15 -15.70
N GLN A 146 -4.95 31.04 -15.87
CA GLN A 146 -4.74 31.84 -17.08
C GLN A 146 -3.50 31.44 -17.91
N ALA A 147 -2.60 30.58 -17.39
CA ALA A 147 -1.27 30.42 -17.98
C ALA A 147 -1.17 29.29 -19.01
N ASP A 148 -1.83 28.15 -18.80
CA ASP A 148 -1.55 26.92 -19.57
C ASP A 148 -2.73 26.51 -20.50
N TYR A 149 -3.40 27.50 -21.10
CA TYR A 149 -4.34 27.33 -22.23
C TYR A 149 -5.53 26.39 -21.98
N GLY A 150 -5.98 26.30 -20.74
CA GLY A 150 -7.12 25.47 -20.34
C GLY A 150 -6.73 24.06 -19.89
N LEU A 151 -5.46 23.75 -19.73
CA LEU A 151 -5.03 22.57 -18.97
C LEU A 151 -4.85 22.94 -17.51
N ASP A 152 -5.25 22.05 -16.60
CA ASP A 152 -5.22 22.30 -15.15
C ASP A 152 -3.97 21.67 -14.49
N VAL A 153 -3.36 20.66 -15.13
CA VAL A 153 -2.14 20.02 -14.63
C VAL A 153 -1.19 19.73 -15.80
N ILE A 154 0.11 19.95 -15.58
CA ILE A 154 1.20 19.50 -16.46
C ILE A 154 1.98 18.42 -15.72
N ALA A 155 2.24 17.30 -16.41
CA ALA A 155 3.05 16.20 -15.89
C ALA A 155 4.15 15.82 -16.87
N GLU A 156 5.39 15.77 -16.40
CA GLU A 156 6.58 15.48 -17.20
C GLU A 156 7.31 14.26 -16.64
N LYS A 157 7.73 13.35 -17.52
CA LYS A 157 8.56 12.20 -17.14
C LYS A 157 9.46 11.84 -18.30
N GLU A 158 10.77 11.82 -18.05
CA GLU A 158 11.77 11.60 -19.11
C GLU A 158 11.52 12.59 -20.26
N ASP A 159 11.31 12.09 -21.47
CA ASP A 159 11.03 12.89 -22.66
C ASP A 159 9.52 13.04 -22.97
N GLU A 160 8.63 12.62 -22.06
CA GLU A 160 7.17 12.73 -22.24
C GLU A 160 6.60 13.87 -21.40
N LYS A 161 5.91 14.81 -22.06
CA LYS A 161 5.12 15.88 -21.45
C LYS A 161 3.63 15.68 -21.72
N ILE A 162 2.85 15.64 -20.65
CA ILE A 162 1.41 15.40 -20.68
C ILE A 162 0.65 16.63 -20.18
N GLY A 163 -0.29 17.10 -20.99
CA GLY A 163 -1.28 18.09 -20.59
C GLY A 163 -2.53 17.44 -20.02
N ILE A 164 -3.01 17.86 -18.85
CA ILE A 164 -4.18 17.24 -18.21
C ILE A 164 -5.24 18.30 -17.94
N GLN A 165 -6.44 18.08 -18.48
CA GLN A 165 -7.65 18.84 -18.12
C GLN A 165 -8.49 17.98 -17.18
N VAL A 166 -9.02 18.60 -16.14
CA VAL A 166 -9.77 17.99 -15.05
C VAL A 166 -11.19 18.56 -15.01
N LYS A 167 -12.19 17.68 -14.95
CA LYS A 167 -13.62 18.04 -14.92
C LYS A 167 -14.34 17.32 -13.79
N ARG A 168 -14.47 18.00 -12.65
CA ARG A 168 -15.21 17.50 -11.48
C ARG A 168 -16.71 17.75 -11.66
N TYR A 169 -17.38 16.87 -12.41
CA TYR A 169 -18.82 16.93 -12.64
C TYR A 169 -19.58 15.93 -11.78
N SER A 170 -20.87 16.19 -11.56
CA SER A 170 -21.80 15.19 -11.03
C SER A 170 -21.93 14.02 -12.01
N GLU A 171 -22.31 12.85 -11.51
CA GLU A 171 -22.39 11.63 -12.33
C GLU A 171 -23.43 11.70 -13.45
N THR A 172 -24.42 12.59 -13.32
CA THR A 172 -25.46 12.83 -14.33
C THR A 172 -25.00 13.76 -15.44
N ASN A 173 -23.97 14.58 -15.20
CA ASN A 173 -23.45 15.53 -16.17
C ASN A 173 -22.24 14.93 -16.91
N LYS A 174 -22.48 14.43 -18.13
CA LYS A 174 -21.44 13.77 -18.94
C LYS A 174 -20.58 14.77 -19.69
N VAL A 175 -19.31 14.43 -19.85
CA VAL A 175 -18.34 15.24 -20.61
C VAL A 175 -18.51 15.02 -22.11
N GLY A 176 -18.60 16.13 -22.86
CA GLY A 176 -18.98 16.16 -24.26
C GLY A 176 -17.81 16.18 -25.24
N ALA A 177 -18.12 15.98 -26.53
CA ALA A 177 -17.19 16.21 -27.63
C ALA A 177 -16.50 17.59 -27.60
N PRO A 178 -17.19 18.71 -27.24
CA PRO A 178 -16.54 20.01 -27.14
C PRO A 178 -15.38 20.06 -26.13
N ASP A 179 -15.51 19.37 -24.99
CA ASP A 179 -14.43 19.31 -23.99
C ASP A 179 -13.21 18.54 -24.52
N VAL A 180 -13.44 17.46 -25.28
CA VAL A 180 -12.39 16.69 -25.96
C VAL A 180 -11.68 17.56 -26.99
N GLN A 181 -12.44 18.28 -27.82
CA GLN A 181 -11.88 19.19 -28.83
C GLN A 181 -11.02 20.29 -28.20
N LYS A 182 -11.54 20.93 -27.15
CA LYS A 182 -10.83 21.99 -26.44
C LYS A 182 -9.53 21.47 -25.83
N THR A 183 -9.58 20.29 -25.21
CA THR A 183 -8.40 19.67 -24.59
C THR A 183 -7.37 19.31 -25.65
N LEU A 184 -7.76 18.70 -26.78
CA LEU A 184 -6.85 18.40 -27.89
C LEU A 184 -6.16 19.65 -28.45
N GLY A 185 -6.88 20.77 -28.56
CA GLY A 185 -6.33 22.04 -29.04
C GLY A 185 -5.25 22.65 -28.15
N SER A 186 -5.08 22.16 -26.92
CA SER A 186 -4.06 22.64 -25.98
C SER A 186 -2.67 22.01 -26.19
N ILE A 187 -2.59 20.88 -26.91
CA ILE A 187 -1.35 20.11 -27.15
C ILE A 187 -0.23 21.00 -27.66
N TYR A 188 -0.47 21.71 -28.77
CA TYR A 188 0.52 22.59 -29.40
C TYR A 188 0.94 23.75 -28.51
N LYS A 189 -0.01 24.33 -27.76
CA LYS A 189 0.26 25.51 -26.93
C LYS A 189 1.04 25.16 -25.66
N ALA A 190 0.77 23.99 -25.09
CA ALA A 190 1.50 23.48 -23.94
C ALA A 190 2.81 22.76 -24.31
N ASN A 191 3.09 22.59 -25.61
CA ASN A 191 4.14 21.73 -26.14
C ASN A 191 4.11 20.33 -25.50
N ALA A 192 2.92 19.75 -25.38
CA ALA A 192 2.71 18.42 -24.81
C ALA A 192 2.68 17.36 -25.92
N ASP A 193 3.16 16.15 -25.64
CA ASP A 193 3.12 15.03 -26.58
C ASP A 193 1.71 14.45 -26.72
N ARG A 194 0.94 14.52 -25.63
CA ARG A 194 -0.46 14.11 -25.58
C ARG A 194 -1.19 14.77 -24.42
N THR A 195 -2.52 14.59 -24.40
CA THR A 195 -3.37 15.08 -23.31
C THR A 195 -4.12 13.98 -22.59
N ILE A 196 -4.60 14.29 -21.39
CA ILE A 196 -5.53 13.44 -20.64
C ILE A 196 -6.70 14.31 -20.18
N LEU A 197 -7.92 13.85 -20.45
CA LEU A 197 -9.13 14.48 -19.92
C LEU A 197 -9.68 13.60 -18.80
N VAL A 198 -9.64 14.11 -17.58
CA VAL A 198 -10.06 13.42 -16.36
C VAL A 198 -11.43 13.93 -15.93
N THR A 199 -12.35 13.03 -15.59
CA THR A 199 -13.63 13.40 -14.99
C THR A 199 -14.10 12.44 -13.91
N THR A 200 -14.81 12.97 -12.92
CA THR A 200 -15.57 12.19 -11.92
C THR A 200 -16.89 11.63 -12.46
N SER A 201 -17.24 11.97 -13.71
CA SER A 201 -18.44 11.51 -14.42
C SER A 201 -18.07 10.47 -15.48
N SER A 202 -18.83 10.43 -16.58
CA SER A 202 -18.59 9.63 -17.77
C SER A 202 -18.52 10.51 -19.03
N PHE A 203 -18.04 9.93 -20.12
CA PHE A 203 -18.00 10.59 -21.42
C PHE A 203 -19.24 10.26 -22.25
N THR A 204 -19.63 11.20 -23.10
CA THR A 204 -20.62 10.94 -24.15
C THR A 204 -20.03 10.05 -25.25
N ARG A 205 -20.89 9.37 -26.01
CA ARG A 205 -20.44 8.53 -27.13
C ARG A 205 -19.67 9.33 -28.19
N ASN A 206 -20.08 10.56 -28.45
CA ASN A 206 -19.40 11.45 -29.41
C ASN A 206 -18.01 11.85 -28.89
N ALA A 207 -17.86 12.12 -27.59
CA ALA A 207 -16.55 12.35 -26.97
C ALA A 207 -15.60 11.16 -27.14
N GLU A 208 -16.09 9.94 -26.93
CA GLU A 208 -15.31 8.71 -27.14
C GLU A 208 -14.90 8.51 -28.60
N ILE A 209 -15.81 8.77 -29.54
CA ILE A 209 -15.52 8.67 -30.98
C ILE A 209 -14.46 9.69 -31.37
N GLN A 210 -14.56 10.92 -30.87
CA GLN A 210 -13.60 11.99 -31.16
C GLN A 210 -12.22 11.72 -30.58
N ALA A 211 -12.14 11.10 -29.40
CA ALA A 211 -10.86 10.72 -28.80
C ALA A 211 -10.19 9.53 -29.52
N ARG A 212 -10.91 8.78 -30.35
CA ARG A 212 -10.38 7.61 -31.04
C ARG A 212 -9.27 8.02 -32.01
N ASN A 213 -8.10 7.39 -31.86
CA ASN A 213 -6.90 7.66 -32.67
C ASN A 213 -6.34 9.10 -32.54
N ALA A 214 -6.80 9.86 -31.56
CA ALA A 214 -6.25 11.19 -31.24
C ALA A 214 -5.25 11.08 -30.07
N PRO A 215 -4.29 12.01 -29.94
CA PRO A 215 -3.35 12.06 -28.82
C PRO A 215 -4.01 12.57 -27.52
N ILE A 216 -5.13 11.97 -27.14
CA ILE A 216 -5.85 12.24 -25.89
C ILE A 216 -6.30 10.94 -25.24
N GLU A 217 -6.08 10.84 -23.94
CA GLU A 217 -6.55 9.74 -23.12
C GLU A 217 -7.76 10.18 -22.28
N LEU A 218 -8.87 9.45 -22.36
CA LEU A 218 -10.04 9.72 -21.53
C LEU A 218 -9.96 8.93 -20.23
N TRP A 219 -10.13 9.61 -19.10
CA TRP A 219 -10.18 9.05 -17.74
C TRP A 219 -11.53 9.37 -17.12
N ASP A 220 -12.48 8.44 -17.24
CA ASP A 220 -13.77 8.53 -16.57
C ASP A 220 -13.66 8.14 -15.09
N LYS A 221 -14.77 8.21 -14.36
CA LYS A 221 -14.86 7.75 -12.96
C LYS A 221 -14.20 6.41 -12.74
N TYR A 222 -14.51 5.41 -13.58
CA TYR A 222 -14.01 4.05 -13.39
C TYR A 222 -12.48 3.99 -13.53
N LYS A 223 -11.94 4.58 -14.59
CA LYS A 223 -10.51 4.58 -14.87
C LYS A 223 -9.72 5.42 -13.86
N LEU A 224 -10.25 6.60 -13.47
CA LEU A 224 -9.68 7.42 -12.42
C LEU A 224 -9.59 6.63 -11.10
N HIS A 225 -10.72 6.05 -10.66
CA HIS A 225 -10.76 5.24 -9.43
C HIS A 225 -9.76 4.08 -9.49
N LYS A 226 -9.63 3.42 -10.64
CA LYS A 226 -8.64 2.35 -10.86
C LYS A 226 -7.20 2.85 -10.73
N LYS A 227 -6.88 4.02 -11.29
CA LYS A 227 -5.54 4.63 -11.19
C LYS A 227 -5.22 5.03 -9.74
N VAL A 228 -6.15 5.66 -9.04
CA VAL A 228 -6.01 6.03 -7.62
C VAL A 228 -5.80 4.80 -6.75
N ARG A 229 -6.62 3.75 -6.90
CA ARG A 229 -6.43 2.50 -6.15
C ARG A 229 -5.06 1.91 -6.42
N LYS A 230 -4.66 1.77 -7.69
CA LYS A 230 -3.37 1.19 -8.06
C LYS A 230 -2.18 1.95 -7.48
N HIS A 231 -2.16 3.28 -7.63
CA HIS A 231 -0.96 4.08 -7.37
C HIS A 231 -0.91 4.68 -5.96
N CYS A 232 -2.06 4.93 -5.33
CA CYS A 232 -2.10 5.46 -3.96
C CYS A 232 -2.31 4.35 -2.93
N ILE A 233 -3.12 3.32 -3.21
CA ILE A 233 -3.53 2.32 -2.21
C ILE A 233 -2.79 0.98 -2.38
N GLU A 234 -2.84 0.38 -3.56
CA GLU A 234 -2.29 -0.95 -3.84
C GLU A 234 -0.77 -0.95 -3.78
N LYS A 235 -0.08 0.09 -4.27
CA LYS A 235 1.39 0.23 -4.13
C LYS A 235 1.84 0.11 -2.66
N GLU A 236 1.07 0.68 -1.73
CA GLU A 236 1.34 0.57 -0.29
C GLU A 236 0.95 -0.80 0.27
N MET A 237 -0.14 -1.41 -0.22
CA MET A 237 -0.52 -2.77 0.15
C MET A 237 0.48 -3.82 -0.37
N ASP A 238 1.01 -3.66 -1.57
CA ASP A 238 2.02 -4.54 -2.17
C ASP A 238 3.38 -4.36 -1.48
N LYS A 239 3.75 -3.15 -1.04
CA LYS A 239 4.91 -2.96 -0.15
C LYS A 239 4.69 -3.64 1.21
N LYS A 240 3.46 -3.61 1.72
CA LYS A 240 3.07 -4.24 3.00
C LYS A 240 2.97 -5.78 2.94
N TYR A 241 2.58 -6.33 1.79
CA TYR A 241 2.21 -7.74 1.65
C TYR A 241 3.06 -8.52 0.65
N GLY A 242 3.78 -7.85 -0.26
CA GLY A 242 4.49 -8.47 -1.38
C GLY A 242 5.49 -9.54 -0.96
N GLU A 243 6.18 -9.34 0.15
CA GLU A 243 7.37 -10.14 0.49
C GLU A 243 7.08 -11.39 1.31
N GLU A 244 6.06 -11.42 2.18
CA GLU A 244 6.01 -12.45 3.23
C GLU A 244 4.74 -13.31 3.21
N CYS A 245 4.88 -14.62 3.03
CA CYS A 245 3.84 -15.59 3.42
C CYS A 245 4.20 -16.19 4.79
N PHE A 246 3.97 -15.45 5.88
CA PHE A 246 4.39 -15.81 7.25
C PHE A 246 4.29 -17.30 7.59
N ILE A 247 3.09 -17.89 7.43
CA ILE A 247 2.85 -19.31 7.76
C ILE A 247 3.67 -20.25 6.87
N ALA A 248 3.74 -19.95 5.57
CA ALA A 248 4.45 -20.79 4.62
C ALA A 248 5.96 -20.66 4.82
N THR A 249 6.50 -19.44 4.93
CA THR A 249 7.91 -19.18 5.23
C THR A 249 8.33 -19.86 6.53
N ALA A 250 7.53 -19.80 7.59
CA ALA A 250 7.81 -20.50 8.83
C ALA A 250 7.80 -22.03 8.68
N ALA A 251 6.87 -22.56 7.89
CA ALA A 251 6.76 -24.00 7.66
C ALA A 251 7.90 -24.55 6.78
N TYR A 252 8.36 -23.79 5.78
CA TYR A 252 9.44 -24.19 4.87
C TYR A 252 10.84 -23.73 5.35
N GLN A 253 10.92 -22.85 6.36
CA GLN A 253 12.14 -22.23 6.86
C GLN A 253 12.96 -21.45 5.82
N THR A 254 12.35 -21.09 4.71
CA THR A 254 12.98 -20.25 3.69
C THR A 254 11.89 -19.46 2.97
N PRO A 255 12.14 -18.18 2.63
CA PRO A 255 11.22 -17.41 1.79
C PRO A 255 11.34 -17.78 0.30
N MET A 256 12.33 -18.60 -0.09
CA MET A 256 12.66 -18.94 -1.49
C MET A 256 12.06 -20.27 -1.98
N ALA A 257 11.24 -20.94 -1.18
CA ALA A 257 10.62 -22.20 -1.62
C ALA A 257 9.66 -21.95 -2.81
N ASN A 258 9.76 -22.79 -3.85
CA ASN A 258 8.89 -22.74 -5.04
C ASN A 258 7.40 -22.78 -4.67
N GLU A 259 7.06 -23.53 -3.62
CA GLU A 259 5.72 -23.62 -3.05
C GLU A 259 5.18 -22.27 -2.57
N ILE A 260 6.05 -21.44 -1.98
CA ILE A 260 5.71 -20.10 -1.49
C ILE A 260 5.48 -19.16 -2.68
N GLU A 261 6.29 -19.27 -3.72
CA GLU A 261 6.14 -18.46 -4.93
C GLU A 261 4.78 -18.68 -5.61
N ILE A 262 4.30 -19.94 -5.64
CA ILE A 262 2.97 -20.28 -6.15
C ILE A 262 1.86 -19.58 -5.35
N LEU A 263 1.99 -19.55 -4.01
CA LEU A 263 1.04 -18.87 -3.12
C LEU A 263 1.07 -17.36 -3.30
N ARG A 264 2.27 -16.75 -3.41
CA ARG A 264 2.44 -15.31 -3.70
C ARG A 264 1.79 -14.94 -5.03
N LYS A 265 2.11 -15.68 -6.10
CA LYS A 265 1.52 -15.48 -7.44
C LYS A 265 0.00 -15.55 -7.41
N TYR A 266 -0.59 -16.46 -6.63
CA TYR A 266 -2.05 -16.54 -6.45
C TYR A 266 -2.61 -15.35 -5.69
N ARG A 267 -1.99 -14.96 -4.57
CA ARG A 267 -2.37 -13.77 -3.81
C ARG A 267 -2.38 -12.53 -4.70
N ASP A 268 -1.29 -12.28 -5.42
CA ASP A 268 -1.09 -11.04 -6.17
C ASP A 268 -1.94 -11.00 -7.44
N ASN A 269 -1.97 -12.10 -8.21
CA ASN A 269 -2.65 -12.11 -9.50
C ASN A 269 -4.14 -12.41 -9.43
N TYR A 270 -4.63 -12.91 -8.30
CA TYR A 270 -6.03 -13.32 -8.12
C TYR A 270 -6.69 -12.67 -6.90
N LEU A 271 -6.18 -12.90 -5.68
CA LEU A 271 -6.86 -12.42 -4.46
C LEU A 271 -6.88 -10.89 -4.36
N LEU A 272 -5.74 -10.22 -4.60
CA LEU A 272 -5.64 -8.76 -4.48
C LEU A 272 -6.45 -8.02 -5.56
N LYS A 273 -6.82 -8.69 -6.65
CA LYS A 273 -7.73 -8.14 -7.68
C LYS A 273 -9.21 -8.17 -7.28
N LYS A 274 -9.55 -8.74 -6.12
CA LYS A 274 -10.92 -8.87 -5.63
C LYS A 274 -11.04 -8.19 -4.26
N THR A 275 -12.11 -7.43 -4.04
CA THR A 275 -12.37 -6.72 -2.78
C THR A 275 -12.43 -7.65 -1.56
N TRP A 276 -13.11 -8.80 -1.71
CA TRP A 276 -13.15 -9.82 -0.67
C TRP A 276 -11.76 -10.44 -0.42
N GLY A 277 -10.98 -10.64 -1.50
CA GLY A 277 -9.63 -11.20 -1.42
C GLY A 277 -8.67 -10.24 -0.69
N GLN A 278 -8.78 -8.93 -0.93
CA GLN A 278 -8.05 -7.90 -0.17
C GLN A 278 -8.38 -7.96 1.33
N LYS A 279 -9.65 -8.11 1.71
CA LYS A 279 -10.07 -8.26 3.12
C LYS A 279 -9.53 -9.54 3.76
N THR A 280 -9.55 -10.66 3.02
CA THR A 280 -8.97 -11.94 3.46
C THR A 280 -7.47 -11.82 3.67
N VAL A 281 -6.74 -11.24 2.72
CA VAL A 281 -5.29 -11.02 2.81
C VAL A 281 -4.99 -10.12 4.02
N LYS A 282 -5.68 -8.99 4.18
CA LYS A 282 -5.50 -8.10 5.34
C LYS A 282 -5.68 -8.83 6.67
N THR A 283 -6.68 -9.69 6.76
CA THR A 283 -6.96 -10.51 7.96
C THR A 283 -5.85 -11.53 8.19
N TYR A 284 -5.38 -12.20 7.14
CA TYR A 284 -4.23 -13.11 7.20
C TYR A 284 -2.99 -12.41 7.77
N TYR A 285 -2.59 -11.26 7.24
CA TYR A 285 -1.39 -10.55 7.72
C TYR A 285 -1.54 -10.01 9.15
N LYS A 286 -2.77 -9.71 9.59
CA LYS A 286 -3.02 -9.27 10.97
C LYS A 286 -2.89 -10.43 11.97
N LEU A 287 -3.28 -11.65 11.58
CA LEU A 287 -3.38 -12.79 12.50
C LEU A 287 -2.24 -13.81 12.38
N SER A 288 -1.59 -13.89 11.22
CA SER A 288 -0.62 -14.96 10.93
C SER A 288 0.80 -14.78 11.51
N PRO A 289 1.37 -13.58 11.74
CA PRO A 289 2.72 -13.45 12.31
C PRO A 289 2.96 -14.23 13.62
N PRO A 290 2.09 -14.18 14.66
CA PRO A 290 2.28 -14.97 15.87
C PRO A 290 2.27 -16.47 15.60
N ILE A 291 1.33 -16.92 14.76
CA ILE A 291 1.14 -18.33 14.43
C ILE A 291 2.38 -18.84 13.67
N ALA A 292 2.92 -18.04 12.76
CA ALA A 292 4.13 -18.34 12.02
C ALA A 292 5.35 -18.49 12.93
N LYS A 293 5.55 -17.59 13.91
CA LYS A 293 6.66 -17.68 14.87
C LYS A 293 6.62 -19.00 15.65
N THR A 294 5.44 -19.46 16.07
CA THR A 294 5.27 -20.75 16.75
C THR A 294 5.55 -21.92 15.80
N ILE A 295 5.02 -21.89 14.57
CA ILE A 295 5.26 -22.94 13.57
C ILE A 295 6.77 -23.07 13.31
N GLY A 296 7.49 -21.96 13.13
CA GLY A 296 8.92 -21.97 12.81
C GLY A 296 9.78 -22.68 13.86
N LYS A 297 9.43 -22.55 15.15
CA LYS A 297 10.16 -23.13 16.28
C LYS A 297 9.97 -24.64 16.43
N HIS A 298 8.83 -25.20 16.02
CA HIS A 298 8.51 -26.61 16.29
C HIS A 298 8.52 -27.47 15.03
N LYS A 299 9.42 -28.47 14.99
CA LYS A 299 9.59 -29.39 13.83
C LYS A 299 8.29 -30.11 13.43
N ILE A 300 7.48 -30.53 14.41
CA ILE A 300 6.20 -31.21 14.17
C ILE A 300 5.20 -30.25 13.51
N LEU A 301 5.05 -29.02 14.04
CA LEU A 301 4.16 -28.01 13.47
C LEU A 301 4.57 -27.64 12.03
N ARG A 302 5.87 -27.49 11.75
CA ARG A 302 6.34 -27.28 10.37
C ARG A 302 5.89 -28.41 9.44
N LYS A 303 6.08 -29.66 9.86
CA LYS A 303 5.70 -30.84 9.07
C LYS A 303 4.19 -30.90 8.81
N THR A 304 3.38 -30.64 9.84
CA THR A 304 1.92 -30.65 9.70
C THR A 304 1.43 -29.48 8.84
N THR A 305 1.96 -28.27 9.03
CA THR A 305 1.64 -27.11 8.18
C THR A 305 2.00 -27.36 6.72
N ARG A 306 3.17 -27.93 6.41
CA ARG A 306 3.52 -28.31 5.03
C ARG A 306 2.54 -29.33 4.45
N LYS A 307 2.12 -30.33 5.22
CA LYS A 307 1.13 -31.33 4.79
C LYS A 307 -0.23 -30.68 4.47
N LEU A 308 -0.65 -29.68 5.25
CA LEU A 308 -1.88 -28.92 5.02
C LEU A 308 -1.79 -27.96 3.82
N LEU A 309 -0.62 -27.36 3.57
CA LEU A 309 -0.42 -26.46 2.44
C LEU A 309 -0.34 -27.19 1.09
N LYS A 310 0.22 -28.40 1.05
CA LYS A 310 0.39 -29.20 -0.18
C LYS A 310 -0.86 -29.31 -1.07
N PRO A 311 -2.05 -29.71 -0.57
CA PRO A 311 -3.24 -29.82 -1.42
C PRO A 311 -3.67 -28.46 -2.00
N ILE A 312 -3.55 -27.39 -1.22
CA ILE A 312 -3.89 -26.02 -1.67
C ILE A 312 -2.93 -25.58 -2.79
N ILE A 313 -1.63 -25.80 -2.61
CA ILE A 313 -0.61 -25.47 -3.62
C ILE A 313 -0.86 -26.26 -4.91
N TYR A 314 -1.19 -27.55 -4.79
CA TYR A 314 -1.52 -28.37 -5.96
C TYR A 314 -2.72 -27.82 -6.74
N LEU A 315 -3.81 -27.48 -6.04
CA LEU A 315 -5.00 -26.88 -6.66
C LEU A 315 -4.71 -25.55 -7.36
N ILE A 316 -3.88 -24.70 -6.75
CA ILE A 316 -3.47 -23.42 -7.35
C ILE A 316 -2.62 -23.67 -8.59
N LYS A 317 -1.69 -24.63 -8.53
CA LYS A 317 -0.81 -24.98 -9.65
C LYS A 317 -1.61 -25.52 -10.84
N THR A 318 -2.61 -26.38 -10.60
CA THR A 318 -3.51 -26.87 -11.66
C THR A 318 -4.36 -25.76 -12.25
N TYR A 319 -4.90 -24.84 -11.41
CA TYR A 319 -5.62 -23.66 -11.87
C TYR A 319 -4.78 -22.79 -12.83
N PHE A 320 -3.53 -22.46 -12.46
CA PHE A 320 -2.65 -21.67 -13.32
C PHE A 320 -2.27 -22.41 -14.61
N LYS A 321 -2.05 -23.73 -14.55
CA LYS A 321 -1.76 -24.56 -15.73
C LYS A 321 -2.91 -24.53 -16.74
N HIS A 322 -4.16 -24.62 -16.27
CA HIS A 322 -5.34 -24.52 -17.13
C HIS A 322 -5.52 -23.12 -17.73
N LYS A 323 -5.39 -22.07 -16.91
CA LYS A 323 -5.53 -20.68 -17.36
C LYS A 323 -4.49 -20.25 -18.39
N ASN A 324 -3.28 -20.79 -18.31
CA ASN A 324 -2.23 -20.51 -19.29
C ASN A 324 -2.39 -21.30 -20.60
N LYS A 325 -3.07 -22.47 -20.58
CA LYS A 325 -3.42 -23.20 -21.80
C LYS A 325 -4.51 -22.50 -22.60
N THR A 326 -5.55 -22.00 -21.92
CA THR A 326 -6.65 -21.28 -22.60
C THR A 326 -6.21 -19.96 -23.22
N LYS A 327 -5.23 -19.26 -22.63
CA LYS A 327 -4.63 -18.05 -23.20
C LYS A 327 -3.70 -18.27 -24.40
N LYS A 328 -3.23 -19.49 -24.65
CA LYS A 328 -2.38 -19.82 -25.82
C LYS A 328 -3.21 -20.32 -27.01
N GLN A 329 -4.51 -20.51 -26.84
CA GLN A 329 -5.46 -20.96 -27.87
C GLN A 329 -6.38 -19.83 -28.36
N THR A 330 -6.15 -18.61 -27.90
CA THR A 330 -6.80 -17.35 -28.30
C THR A 330 -5.72 -16.36 -28.66
#